data_AF-A0A7X5SCN7-F1
#
_entry.id   AF-A0A7X5SCN7-F1
#
_cell.length_a   1.000
_cell.length_b   1.000
_cell.length_c   1.000
_cell.angle_alpha   90.00
_cell.angle_beta   90.00
_cell.angle_gamma   90.00
#
_symmetry.space_group_name_H-M   'P 1'
#
loop_
_entity.id
_entity.type
_entity.pdbx_description
1 polymer ?
#
loop_
_entity_poly.entity_id
_entity_poly.type
_entity_poly.pdbx_seq_one_letter_code
_entity_poly.pdbx_strand_id
1 'polypeptide(L)' 'KEALTLDCLAQAMAARNNGGIVIAQVERIVDDGYLLPKDVRVPGILVDCVVVAEPEMHRMNYGVMYDAALAGEIRVPVTG' A
#
# COMPACT_ATOMS: atom_id res chain seq x y z
N LYS A 1 -5.33 2.37 2.63
CA LYS A 1 -4.31 3.41 2.85
C LYS A 1 -3.52 3.01 4.07
N GLU A 2 -2.21 3.18 4.13
CA GLU A 2 -1.43 2.81 5.32
C GLU A 2 -0.84 4.06 5.96
N ALA A 3 -0.73 4.08 7.28
CA ALA A 3 -0.08 5.17 8.01
C ALA A 3 1.44 5.19 7.82
N LEU A 4 2.02 4.03 7.50
CA LEU A 4 3.45 3.84 7.27
C LEU A 4 3.58 2.94 6.05
N THR A 5 4.53 3.22 5.17
CA THR A 5 4.90 2.24 4.12
C THR A 5 5.70 1.13 4.80
N LEU A 6 5.06 0.00 5.09
CA LEU A 6 5.65 -1.15 5.77
C LEU A 6 6.49 -2.03 4.81
N ASP A 7 6.92 -3.20 5.31
CA ASP A 7 7.78 -4.20 4.66
C ASP A 7 7.18 -4.92 3.43
N CYS A 8 6.25 -4.31 2.69
CA CYS A 8 5.55 -4.95 1.56
C CYS A 8 6.51 -5.54 0.52
N LEU A 9 7.63 -4.86 0.22
CA LEU A 9 8.66 -5.36 -0.68
C LEU A 9 9.35 -6.61 -0.10
N ALA A 10 9.77 -6.55 1.16
CA ALA A 10 10.42 -7.66 1.83
C ALA A 10 9.50 -8.89 1.93
N GLN A 11 8.22 -8.69 2.22
CA GLN A 11 7.20 -9.75 2.24
C GLN A 11 7.01 -10.39 0.86
N ALA A 12 6.87 -9.58 -0.20
CA ALA A 12 6.72 -10.07 -1.57
C ALA A 12 7.95 -10.88 -2.03
N MET A 13 9.16 -10.38 -1.73
CA MET A 13 10.41 -11.09 -2.02
C MET A 13 10.50 -12.41 -1.23
N ALA A 14 10.17 -12.40 0.06
CA ALA A 14 10.20 -13.59 0.89
C ALA A 14 9.22 -14.66 0.42
N ALA A 15 7.98 -14.28 0.08
CA ALA A 15 6.99 -15.20 -0.46
C ALA A 15 7.49 -15.84 -1.76
N ARG A 16 7.91 -15.03 -2.74
CA ARG A 16 8.38 -15.52 -4.04
C ARG A 16 9.65 -16.36 -3.94
N ASN A 17 10.62 -15.97 -3.12
CA ASN A 17 11.86 -16.73 -2.89
C ASN A 17 11.61 -18.11 -2.25
N ASN A 18 10.45 -18.31 -1.62
CA ASN A 18 10.05 -19.57 -1.03
C ASN A 18 8.96 -20.30 -1.85
N GLY A 19 8.76 -19.92 -3.12
CA GLY A 19 7.76 -20.55 -4.00
C GLY A 19 6.31 -20.27 -3.60
N GLY A 20 6.07 -19.26 -2.76
CA GLY A 20 4.75 -18.76 -2.41
C GLY A 20 4.14 -17.87 -3.49
N ILE A 21 2.89 -17.46 -3.27
CA ILE A 21 2.11 -16.61 -4.17
C ILE A 21 1.98 -15.22 -3.53
N VAL A 22 2.19 -14.17 -4.32
CA VAL A 22 2.01 -12.78 -3.91
C VAL A 22 0.72 -12.24 -4.52
N ILE A 23 -0.24 -11.91 -3.66
CA ILE A 23 -1.52 -11.31 -4.05
C ILE A 23 -1.52 -9.85 -3.58
N ALA A 24 -1.62 -8.91 -4.51
CA ALA A 24 -1.71 -7.49 -4.21
C ALA A 24 -3.18 -7.04 -4.16
N GLN A 25 -3.66 -6.71 -2.97
CA GLN A 25 -4.96 -6.05 -2.81
C GLN A 25 -4.81 -4.54 -3.01
N VAL A 26 -5.57 -3.97 -3.94
CA VAL A 26 -5.47 -2.56 -4.34
C VAL A 26 -6.82 -1.87 -4.32
N GLU A 27 -6.82 -0.55 -4.10
CA GLU A 27 -8.03 0.27 -4.13
C GLU A 27 -8.46 0.58 -5.58
N ARG A 28 -7.50 0.66 -6.51
CA ARG A 28 -7.74 0.98 -7.92
C ARG A 28 -6.65 0.42 -8.82
N ILE A 29 -7.01 0.23 -10.09
CA ILE A 29 -6.08 -0.08 -11.18
C ILE A 29 -5.89 1.19 -12.01
N VAL A 30 -4.68 1.37 -12.56
CA VAL A 30 -4.30 2.47 -13.43
C VAL A 30 -3.64 1.93 -14.69
N ASP A 31 -3.60 2.73 -15.75
CA ASP A 31 -2.95 2.36 -17.01
C ASP A 31 -1.43 2.18 -16.85
N ASP A 32 -0.83 1.41 -17.77
CA ASP A 32 0.62 1.23 -17.80
C ASP A 32 1.36 2.57 -17.95
N GLY A 33 2.46 2.72 -17.21
CA GLY A 33 3.22 3.97 -17.17
C GLY A 33 2.57 5.14 -16.40
N TYR A 34 1.37 4.97 -15.83
CA TYR A 34 0.73 6.02 -15.02
C TYR A 34 1.50 6.31 -13.71
N LEU A 35 2.08 5.28 -13.10
CA LEU A 35 2.86 5.43 -11.87
C LEU A 35 4.27 5.93 -12.19
N LEU A 36 4.71 6.96 -11.47
CA LEU A 36 6.11 7.37 -11.50
C LEU A 36 6.98 6.23 -10.94
N PRO A 37 8.09 5.84 -11.60
CA PRO A 37 8.92 4.73 -11.13
C PRO A 37 9.42 4.87 -9.68
N LYS A 38 9.65 6.11 -9.22
CA LYS A 38 10.07 6.41 -7.84
C LYS A 38 8.98 6.17 -6.78
N ASP A 39 7.72 6.09 -7.21
CA ASP A 39 6.56 5.88 -6.34
C ASP A 39 6.15 4.39 -6.31
N VAL A 40 6.73 3.56 -7.18
CA VAL A 40 6.55 2.11 -7.17
C VAL A 40 7.26 1.51 -5.95
N ARG A 41 6.50 0.90 -5.05
CA ARG A 41 7.02 0.27 -3.81
C ARG A 41 7.24 -1.23 -3.94
N VAL A 42 6.37 -1.91 -4.68
CA VAL A 42 6.51 -3.34 -5.01
C VAL A 42 6.53 -3.48 -6.52
N PRO A 43 7.63 -4.00 -7.11
CA PRO A 43 7.70 -4.28 -8.54
C PRO A 43 6.63 -5.29 -8.97
N GLY A 44 5.95 -5.02 -10.09
CA GLY A 44 4.88 -5.88 -10.59
C GLY A 44 5.32 -7.32 -10.91
N ILE A 45 6.60 -7.53 -11.24
CA ILE A 45 7.16 -8.87 -11.46
C ILE A 45 7.12 -9.77 -10.21
N LEU A 46 7.01 -9.18 -9.01
CA LEU A 46 6.87 -9.94 -7.77
C LEU A 46 5.42 -10.34 -7.47
N VAL A 47 4.44 -9.81 -8.20
CA VAL A 47 3.00 -9.98 -7.94
C VAL A 47 2.41 -11.01 -8.91
N ASP A 48 1.72 -12.01 -8.37
CA ASP A 48 1.07 -13.07 -9.15
C ASP A 48 -0.39 -12.74 -9.48
N CYS A 49 -1.08 -12.02 -8.58
CA CYS A 49 -2.48 -11.65 -8.73
C CYS A 49 -2.75 -10.28 -8.14
N VAL A 50 -3.63 -9.50 -8.78
CA VAL A 50 -4.13 -8.22 -8.29
C VAL A 50 -5.61 -8.34 -8.00
N VAL A 51 -6.03 -7.96 -6.79
CA VAL A 51 -7.43 -7.96 -6.36
C VAL A 51 -7.83 -6.53 -6.06
N VAL A 52 -8.81 -6.00 -6.78
CA VAL A 52 -9.43 -4.71 -6.44
C VAL A 52 -10.42 -4.94 -5.32
N ALA A 53 -10.27 -4.23 -4.22
CA ALA A 53 -11.12 -4.35 -3.05
C ALA A 53 -11.91 -3.05 -2.80
N GLU A 54 -13.09 -3.22 -2.20
CA GLU A 54 -13.94 -2.10 -1.80
C GLU A 54 -13.18 -1.10 -0.92
N PRO A 55 -13.41 0.22 -1.05
CA PRO A 55 -12.68 1.26 -0.32
C PRO A 55 -12.70 1.07 1.21
N GLU A 56 -13.77 0.49 1.74
CA GLU A 56 -13.96 0.16 3.16
C GLU A 56 -12.92 -0.82 3.70
N MET A 57 -12.35 -1.67 2.83
CA MET A 57 -11.27 -2.59 3.14
C MET A 57 -9.87 -1.94 3.09
N HIS A 58 -9.78 -0.65 2.75
CA HIS A 58 -8.54 0.12 2.68
C HIS A 58 -8.39 1.12 3.83
N ARG A 59 -8.85 0.76 5.03
CA ARG A 59 -8.67 1.55 6.25
C ARG A 59 -7.20 1.77 6.60
N MET A 60 -6.91 2.94 7.16
CA MET A 60 -5.59 3.33 7.65
C MET A 60 -5.18 2.61 8.93
N ASN A 61 -6.14 2.42 9.82
CA ASN A 61 -6.04 1.59 11.00
C ASN A 61 -7.47 1.15 11.41
N TYR A 62 -7.61 0.45 12.55
CA TYR A 62 -8.90 -0.02 13.02
C TYR A 62 -9.96 1.07 13.23
N GLY A 63 -9.56 2.32 13.48
CA GLY A 63 -10.45 3.44 13.83
C GLY A 63 -10.71 4.45 12.71
N VAL A 64 -9.84 4.56 11.70
CA VAL A 64 -9.95 5.61 10.67
C VAL A 64 -9.79 5.08 9.24
N MET A 65 -10.64 5.57 8.34
CA MET A 65 -10.50 5.33 6.90
C MET A 65 -9.23 5.99 6.36
N TYR A 66 -9.00 7.24 6.74
CA TYR A 66 -7.82 8.01 6.38
C TYR A 66 -7.69 9.25 7.27
N ASP A 67 -6.46 9.59 7.65
CA ASP A 67 -6.13 10.80 8.39
C ASP A 67 -4.82 11.37 7.84
N ALA A 68 -4.84 12.61 7.34
CA ALA A 68 -3.70 13.26 6.73
C ALA A 68 -2.55 13.53 7.72
N ALA A 69 -2.86 13.71 9.01
CA ALA A 69 -1.85 13.88 10.05
C ALA A 69 -1.12 12.57 10.32
N LEU A 70 -1.85 11.45 10.37
CA LEU A 70 -1.25 10.11 10.47
C LEU A 70 -0.47 9.73 9.21
N ALA A 71 -0.81 10.29 8.05
CA ALA A 71 -0.10 10.07 6.79
C ALA A 71 1.17 10.93 6.67
N GLY A 72 1.42 11.82 7.63
CA GLY A 72 2.56 12.74 7.61
C GLY A 72 2.42 13.90 6.61
N GLU A 73 1.24 14.11 6.05
CA GLU A 73 0.97 15.17 5.06
C GLU A 73 0.75 16.53 5.72
N ILE A 74 0.21 16.52 6.95
CA ILE A 74 0.01 17.72 7.76
C ILE A 74 0.59 17.53 9.15
N ARG A 75 1.03 18.63 9.76
CA ARG A 75 1.42 18.67 11.16
C ARG A 75 0.29 19.31 11.97
N VAL A 76 -0.26 18.57 12.93
CA VAL A 76 -1.29 19.10 13.84
C VAL A 76 -0.61 19.84 15.00
N PRO A 77 -0.92 21.12 15.25
CA PRO A 77 -0.39 21.87 16.39
C PRO A 77 -0.90 21.26 17.71
N VAL A 78 -0.02 21.15 18.70
CA VAL A 78 -0.41 20.76 20.07
C VAL A 78 -0.70 22.04 20.84
N THR A 79 -1.96 22.30 21.18
CA THR A 79 -2.31 23.34 22.15
C THR A 79 -2.02 22.78 23.55
N GLY A 80 -1.06 23.41 24.24
CA GLY A 80 -0.76 23.12 25.65
C GLY A 80 -1.71 23.83 26.61
#